data_AF-A0A2K3P6E9-F1
#
_entry.id   AF-A0A2K3P6E9-F1
#
_cell.length_a   1.000
_cell.length_b   1.000
_cell.length_c   1.000
_cell.angle_alpha   90.00
_cell.angle_beta   90.00
_cell.angle_gamma   90.00
#
_symmetry.space_group_name_H-M   'P 1'
#
loop_
_entity.id
_entity.type
_entity.pdbx_description
1 polymer ?
#
loop_
_entity_poly.entity_id
_entity_poly.type
_entity_poly.pdbx_seq_one_letter_code
_entity_poly.pdbx_strand_id
1 'polypeptide(L)'
;MGLAHRMCEHCREIEETGLHVLRDCDLAKKTWLTVVPQNLRADFFGGDLVHWFKFNVHGEIAKIADMDWTVFWANACYSLWIWRNKEKHKDNFMRPLQPVQFREVEMDVDSTAVVKVIKDGVTNH
;
A
#
# COMPACT_ATOMS: atom_id res chain seq x y z
N MET A 1 -12.28 22.91 23.88
CA MET A 1 -11.32 21.79 23.76
C MET A 1 -11.42 21.28 22.33
N GLY A 2 -10.43 21.61 21.48
CA GLY A 2 -10.52 21.44 20.03
C GLY A 2 -10.31 20.00 19.61
N LEU A 3 -11.27 19.45 18.87
CA LEU A 3 -11.12 18.19 18.14
C LEU A 3 -10.07 18.43 17.06
N ALA A 4 -8.80 18.09 17.34
CA ALA A 4 -7.77 18.05 16.33
C ALA A 4 -8.18 17.00 15.30
N HIS A 5 -8.72 17.48 14.17
CA HIS A 5 -9.07 16.64 13.03
C HIS A 5 -7.80 15.88 12.62
N ARG A 6 -7.89 14.54 12.48
CA ARG A 6 -6.78 13.62 12.14
C ARG A 6 -6.27 13.81 10.72
N MET A 7 -5.93 15.02 10.33
CA MET A 7 -5.41 15.36 9.02
C MET A 7 -4.05 14.68 8.82
N CYS A 8 -3.80 14.21 7.61
CA CYS A 8 -2.48 13.68 7.28
C CYS A 8 -1.45 14.81 7.33
N GLU A 9 -0.36 14.62 8.07
CA GLU A 9 0.69 15.64 8.24
C GLU A 9 1.43 15.95 6.94
N HIS A 10 1.37 15.04 5.97
CA HIS A 10 2.07 15.13 4.69
C HIS A 10 1.25 15.87 3.63
N CYS A 11 -0.02 15.47 3.40
CA CYS A 11 -0.85 16.16 2.42
C CYS A 11 -1.58 17.37 3.03
N ARG A 12 -1.86 17.37 4.34
CA ARG A 12 -2.55 18.41 5.12
C ARG A 12 -3.98 18.76 4.69
N GLU A 13 -4.45 18.17 3.58
CA GLU A 13 -5.76 18.44 3.00
C GLU A 13 -6.81 17.37 3.33
N ILE A 14 -6.40 16.14 3.66
CA ILE A 14 -7.31 15.00 3.80
C ILE A 14 -7.13 14.36 5.18
N GLU A 15 -8.23 13.90 5.78
CA GLU A 15 -8.19 13.05 6.96
C GLU A 15 -7.42 11.76 6.67
N GLU A 16 -6.50 11.42 7.55
CA GLU A 16 -5.66 10.23 7.43
C GLU A 16 -6.47 8.97 7.78
N THR A 17 -6.97 8.32 6.74
CA THR A 17 -7.58 6.98 6.81
C THR A 17 -6.57 5.91 6.40
N GLY A 18 -6.88 4.63 6.67
CA GLY A 18 -6.06 3.52 6.20
C GLY A 18 -5.90 3.51 4.67
N LEU A 19 -6.98 3.77 3.94
CA LEU A 19 -6.93 3.89 2.47
C LEU A 19 -6.05 5.07 2.04
N HIS A 20 -6.12 6.20 2.74
CA HIS A 20 -5.26 7.34 2.47
C HIS A 20 -3.78 6.99 2.66
N VAL A 21 -3.41 6.38 3.79
CA VAL A 21 -2.02 5.95 4.06
C VAL A 21 -1.50 4.98 3.01
N LEU A 22 -2.34 4.03 2.58
CA LEU A 22 -1.95 2.95 1.69
C LEU A 22 -2.01 3.33 0.20
N ARG A 23 -2.83 4.31 -0.19
CA ARG A 23 -3.13 4.59 -1.61
C ARG A 23 -3.07 6.07 -1.98
N ASP A 24 -3.83 6.91 -1.27
CA ASP A 24 -4.17 8.26 -1.77
C ASP A 24 -3.20 9.35 -1.31
N CYS A 25 -2.49 9.15 -0.21
CA CYS A 25 -1.45 10.06 0.25
C CYS A 25 -0.38 10.23 -0.82
N ASP A 26 0.10 11.45 -1.06
CA ASP A 26 1.09 11.74 -2.10
C ASP A 26 2.34 10.86 -2.00
N LEU A 27 2.74 10.48 -0.78
CA LEU A 27 3.87 9.59 -0.56
C LEU A 27 3.59 8.17 -1.08
N ALA A 28 2.40 7.63 -0.85
CA ALA A 28 2.00 6.32 -1.35
C ALA A 28 1.71 6.35 -2.85
N LYS A 29 0.99 7.38 -3.30
CA LYS A 29 0.59 7.58 -4.70
C LYS A 29 1.79 7.64 -5.63
N LYS A 30 2.89 8.28 -5.24
CA LYS A 30 4.14 8.28 -6.01
C LYS A 30 4.66 6.87 -6.27
N THR A 31 4.64 5.99 -5.28
CA THR A 31 5.01 4.58 -5.46
C THR A 31 4.07 3.89 -6.45
N TRP A 32 2.75 4.02 -6.26
CA TRP A 32 1.78 3.38 -7.16
C TRP A 32 1.85 3.86 -8.59
N LEU A 33 2.14 5.15 -8.83
CA LEU A 33 2.28 5.69 -10.18
C LEU A 33 3.46 5.09 -10.95
N THR A 34 4.47 4.53 -10.27
CA THR A 34 5.60 3.87 -10.93
C THR A 34 5.33 2.44 -11.34
N VAL A 35 4.32 1.78 -10.76
CA VAL A 35 4.06 0.34 -10.96
C VAL A 35 2.68 0.02 -11.54
N VAL A 36 1.67 0.87 -11.31
CA VAL A 36 0.33 0.69 -11.86
C VAL A 36 0.30 1.20 -13.31
N PRO A 37 -0.05 0.34 -14.29
CA PRO A 37 -0.19 0.72 -15.70
C PRO A 37 -1.14 1.90 -15.88
N GLN A 38 -0.79 2.84 -16.76
CA GLN A 38 -1.54 4.08 -16.93
C GLN A 38 -3.03 3.86 -17.23
N ASN A 39 -3.36 2.86 -18.05
CA ASN A 39 -4.74 2.51 -18.42
C ASN A 39 -5.57 1.96 -17.24
N LEU A 40 -4.93 1.52 -16.15
CA LEU A 40 -5.61 0.97 -14.97
C LEU A 40 -5.69 1.94 -13.79
N ARG A 41 -5.04 3.11 -13.89
CA ARG A 41 -4.95 4.07 -12.78
C ARG A 41 -6.31 4.63 -12.37
N ALA A 42 -7.22 4.84 -13.32
CA ALA A 42 -8.56 5.33 -13.02
C ALA A 42 -9.29 4.37 -12.07
N ASP A 43 -9.26 3.07 -12.38
CA ASP A 43 -9.92 2.05 -11.55
C ASP A 43 -9.18 1.82 -10.22
N PHE A 44 -7.84 1.89 -10.24
CA PHE A 44 -7.03 1.73 -9.04
C PHE A 44 -7.28 2.84 -8.01
N PHE A 45 -7.39 4.10 -8.44
CA PHE A 45 -7.57 5.25 -7.54
C PHE A 45 -9.04 5.66 -7.33
N GLY A 46 -9.96 5.23 -8.20
CA GLY A 46 -11.31 5.78 -8.30
C GLY A 46 -12.38 5.19 -7.39
N GLY A 47 -12.06 4.15 -6.61
CA GLY A 47 -13.05 3.47 -5.74
C GLY A 47 -12.79 3.61 -4.23
N ASP A 48 -13.70 3.06 -3.44
CA ASP A 48 -13.54 2.93 -2.00
C ASP A 48 -12.55 1.80 -1.63
N LEU A 49 -12.38 1.56 -0.33
CA LEU A 49 -11.49 0.52 0.20
C LEU A 49 -11.86 -0.88 -0.32
N VAL A 50 -13.16 -1.21 -0.37
CA VAL A 50 -13.63 -2.54 -0.76
C VAL A 50 -13.40 -2.78 -2.25
N HIS A 51 -13.72 -1.79 -3.08
CA HIS A 51 -13.42 -1.81 -4.51
C HIS A 51 -11.93 -1.97 -4.75
N TRP A 52 -11.09 -1.19 -4.04
CA TRP A 52 -9.64 -1.25 -4.18
C TRP A 52 -9.07 -2.62 -3.81
N PHE A 53 -9.55 -3.23 -2.72
CA PHE A 53 -9.16 -4.60 -2.36
C PHE A 53 -9.56 -5.61 -3.43
N LYS A 54 -10.81 -5.57 -3.91
CA LYS A 54 -11.29 -6.48 -4.96
C LYS A 54 -10.47 -6.35 -6.23
N PHE A 55 -10.18 -5.12 -6.65
CA PHE A 55 -9.35 -4.81 -7.81
C PHE A 55 -7.95 -5.44 -7.70
N ASN A 56 -7.30 -5.38 -6.54
CA ASN A 56 -5.93 -5.89 -6.39
C ASN A 56 -5.83 -7.39 -6.09
N VAL A 57 -6.86 -7.97 -5.47
CA VAL A 57 -6.89 -9.40 -5.15
C VAL A 57 -7.37 -10.23 -6.33
N HIS A 58 -8.35 -9.74 -7.09
CA HIS A 58 -8.97 -10.49 -8.20
C HIS A 58 -8.66 -9.92 -9.58
N GLY A 59 -8.07 -8.73 -9.67
CA GLY A 59 -7.73 -8.12 -10.95
C GLY A 59 -6.58 -8.83 -11.64
N GLU A 60 -6.61 -8.81 -12.97
CA GLU A 60 -5.61 -9.43 -13.83
C GLU A 60 -4.51 -8.42 -14.21
N ILE A 61 -3.82 -7.88 -13.22
CA ILE A 61 -2.62 -7.06 -13.48
C ILE A 61 -1.43 -8.00 -13.74
N ALA A 62 -0.65 -7.66 -14.77
CA ALA A 62 0.55 -8.39 -15.13
C ALA A 62 1.54 -8.49 -13.96
N LYS A 63 2.35 -9.56 -13.98
CA LYS A 63 3.43 -9.76 -13.01
C LYS A 63 4.45 -8.61 -13.06
N ILE A 64 5.06 -8.33 -11.91
CA ILE A 64 6.17 -7.39 -11.79
C ILE A 64 7.40 -8.18 -11.37
N ALA A 65 8.45 -8.17 -12.19
CA ALA A 65 9.69 -8.92 -11.93
C ALA A 65 9.41 -10.38 -11.51
N ASP A 66 8.60 -11.09 -12.30
CA ASP A 66 8.13 -12.47 -12.07
C ASP A 66 7.27 -12.71 -10.81
N MET A 67 7.00 -11.67 -10.02
CA MET A 67 6.12 -11.73 -8.86
C MET A 67 4.66 -11.48 -9.25
N ASP A 68 3.75 -12.30 -8.73
CA ASP A 68 2.31 -12.11 -8.91
C ASP A 68 1.88 -10.77 -8.31
N TRP A 69 1.01 -10.04 -9.04
CA TRP A 69 0.56 -8.70 -8.65
C TRP A 69 0.00 -8.65 -7.24
N THR A 70 -0.86 -9.60 -6.85
CA THR A 70 -1.46 -9.62 -5.51
C THR A 70 -0.41 -9.74 -4.40
N VAL A 71 0.66 -10.50 -4.65
CA VAL A 71 1.77 -10.65 -3.69
C VAL A 71 2.57 -9.35 -3.62
N PHE A 72 2.88 -8.76 -4.76
CA PHE A 72 3.57 -7.48 -4.84
C PHE A 72 2.78 -6.37 -4.13
N TRP A 73 1.49 -6.24 -4.45
CA TRP A 73 0.59 -5.25 -3.87
C TRP A 73 0.46 -5.40 -2.35
N ALA A 74 0.28 -6.63 -1.85
CA ALA A 74 0.17 -6.87 -0.41
C ALA A 74 1.45 -6.46 0.33
N ASN A 75 2.62 -6.76 -0.24
CA ASN A 75 3.91 -6.34 0.30
C ASN A 75 4.10 -4.82 0.27
N ALA A 76 3.76 -4.17 -0.85
CA ALA A 76 3.81 -2.72 -0.95
C ALA A 76 2.88 -2.05 0.08
N CYS A 77 1.67 -2.57 0.30
CA CYS A 77 0.77 -2.11 1.37
C CYS A 77 1.40 -2.24 2.76
N TYR A 78 2.00 -3.40 3.06
CA TYR A 78 2.68 -3.63 4.33
C TYR A 78 3.83 -2.63 4.53
N SER A 79 4.69 -2.45 3.54
CA SER A 79 5.80 -1.49 3.60
C SER A 79 5.30 -0.06 3.81
N LEU A 80 4.29 0.37 3.06
CA LEU A 80 3.69 1.70 3.21
C LEU A 80 3.13 1.93 4.62
N TRP A 81 2.47 0.92 5.20
CA TRP A 81 1.98 0.97 6.56
C TRP A 81 3.10 1.08 7.59
N ILE A 82 4.12 0.21 7.47
CA ILE A 82 5.28 0.20 8.37
C ILE A 82 6.05 1.53 8.29
N TRP A 83 6.25 2.07 7.09
CA TRP A 83 6.90 3.36 6.90
C TRP A 83 6.10 4.48 7.55
N ARG A 84 4.77 4.54 7.35
CA ARG A 84 3.96 5.57 7.98
C ARG A 84 4.02 5.51 9.51
N ASN A 85 4.03 4.31 10.09
CA ASN A 85 4.18 4.14 11.54
C ASN A 85 5.57 4.55 12.03
N LYS A 86 6.64 4.22 11.30
CA LYS A 86 8.00 4.67 11.64
C LYS A 86 8.11 6.19 11.57
N GLU A 87 7.50 6.85 10.58
CA GLU A 87 7.46 8.32 10.47
C GLU A 87 6.79 9.00 11.68
N LYS A 88 5.76 8.39 12.27
CA LYS A 88 5.09 8.95 13.47
C LYS A 88 5.84 8.72 14.77
N HIS A 89 6.59 7.63 14.88
CA HIS A 89 7.05 7.12 16.17
C HIS A 89 8.56 6.99 16.29
N LYS A 90 9.31 7.16 15.21
CA LYS A 90 10.77 7.11 15.21
C LYS A 90 11.34 8.41 14.68
N ASP A 91 12.10 9.09 15.52
CA ASP A 91 12.87 10.25 15.10
C ASP A 91 13.84 9.88 13.97
N ASN A 92 13.93 10.75 12.96
CA ASN A 92 14.86 10.63 11.83
C ASN A 92 14.65 9.44 10.88
N PHE A 93 13.49 8.77 10.90
CA PHE A 93 13.18 7.78 9.87
C PHE A 93 12.98 8.45 8.50
N MET A 94 13.67 7.95 7.47
CA MET A 94 13.48 8.35 6.08
C MET A 94 13.01 7.15 5.25
N ARG A 95 12.02 7.36 4.37
CA ARG A 95 11.59 6.34 3.42
C ARG A 95 12.72 6.00 2.43
N PRO A 96 12.77 4.75 1.92
CA PRO A 96 13.67 4.41 0.83
C PRO A 96 13.44 5.28 -0.41
N LEU A 97 14.51 5.74 -1.06
CA LEU A 97 14.44 6.59 -2.27
C LEU A 97 13.89 5.86 -3.49
N GLN A 98 14.05 4.54 -3.54
CA GLN A 98 13.55 3.67 -4.60
C GLN A 98 12.66 2.59 -4.00
N PRO A 99 11.42 2.93 -3.63
CA PRO A 99 10.52 2.00 -2.95
C PRO A 99 10.16 0.78 -3.79
N VAL A 100 10.39 0.81 -5.10
CA VAL A 100 10.10 -0.28 -6.05
C VAL A 100 11.28 -1.21 -6.28
N GLN A 101 12.52 -0.80 -5.95
CA GLN A 101 13.68 -1.70 -5.98
C GLN A 101 13.74 -2.53 -4.70
N PHE A 102 12.65 -3.24 -4.42
CA PHE A 102 12.53 -4.18 -3.32
C PHE A 102 13.68 -5.18 -3.41
N ARG A 103 14.74 -4.96 -2.62
CA ARG A 103 15.74 -6.00 -2.38
C ARG A 103 15.03 -7.11 -1.61
N GLU A 104 15.10 -8.32 -2.15
CA GLU A 104 14.58 -9.59 -1.60
C GLU A 104 14.83 -9.75 -0.08
N VAL A 105 15.88 -9.10 0.44
CA VAL A 105 16.36 -9.20 1.83
C VAL A 105 15.36 -8.73 2.90
N GLU A 106 14.45 -7.78 2.64
CA GLU A 106 13.40 -7.40 3.63
C GLU A 106 12.12 -8.23 3.48
N MET A 107 11.90 -8.91 2.35
CA MET A 107 10.65 -9.58 2.02
C MET A 107 10.59 -11.06 2.44
N ASP A 108 11.75 -11.69 2.66
CA ASP A 108 11.84 -13.13 2.88
C ASP A 108 11.26 -13.60 4.24
N VAL A 109 11.13 -12.69 5.21
CA VAL A 109 10.70 -13.05 6.57
C VAL A 109 9.17 -12.98 6.77
N ASP A 110 8.41 -12.24 5.94
CA ASP A 110 6.99 -11.95 6.23
C ASP A 110 6.01 -12.21 5.05
N SER A 111 6.50 -12.26 3.80
CA SER A 111 5.62 -12.36 2.61
C SER A 111 4.76 -13.62 2.58
N THR A 112 5.32 -14.77 2.96
CA THR A 112 4.61 -16.06 2.93
C THR A 112 3.51 -16.13 4.00
N ALA A 113 3.73 -15.51 5.16
CA ALA A 113 2.76 -15.48 6.24
C ALA A 113 1.60 -14.54 5.92
N VAL A 114 1.88 -13.33 5.43
CA VAL A 114 0.86 -12.34 5.05
C VAL A 114 -0.05 -12.85 3.93
N VAL A 115 0.53 -13.43 2.87
CA VAL A 115 -0.26 -13.96 1.75
C VAL A 115 -1.13 -15.13 2.17
N LYS A 116 -0.62 -16.01 3.04
CA LYS A 116 -1.39 -17.15 3.57
C LYS A 116 -2.59 -16.65 4.38
N VAL A 117 -2.40 -15.68 5.28
CA VAL A 117 -3.49 -15.10 6.07
C VAL A 117 -4.55 -14.42 5.20
N ILE A 118 -4.13 -13.70 4.15
CA ILE A 118 -5.09 -13.07 3.22
C ILE A 118 -5.90 -14.11 2.46
N LYS A 119 -5.27 -15.19 1.98
CA LYS A 119 -5.98 -16.27 1.25
C LYS A 119 -6.91 -17.07 2.17
N ASP A 120 -6.45 -17.42 3.37
CA ASP A 120 -7.23 -18.21 4.34
C ASP A 120 -8.40 -17.41 4.94
N GLY A 121 -8.30 -16.07 5.00
CA GLY A 121 -9.39 -15.18 5.42
C GLY A 121 -10.50 -15.00 4.37
N VAL A 122 -10.21 -15.25 3.09
CA VAL A 122 -11.16 -15.10 1.98
C VAL A 122 -11.98 -16.37 1.74
N THR A 123 -11.48 -17.54 2.15
CA THR A 123 -12.18 -18.83 1.96
C THR A 123 -13.25 -19.15 3.01
N ASN A 124 -13.44 -18.29 4.03
CA ASN A 124 -14.39 -18.53 5.13
C ASN A 124 -15.72 -17.75 4.99
N HIS A 125 -16.11 -17.39 3.75
CA HIS A 125 -17.42 -16.80 3.44
C HIS A 125 -18.12 -17.56 2.32
#